data_AF-A0A520SH37-F1
#
_entry.id   AF-A0A520SH37-F1
#
_cell.length_a   1.000
_cell.length_b   1.000
_cell.length_c   1.000
_cell.angle_alpha   90.00
_cell.angle_beta   90.00
_cell.angle_gamma   90.00
#
_symmetry.space_group_name_H-M   'P 1'
#
loop_
_entity.id
_entity.type
_entity.pdbx_description
1 polymer ?
#
loop_
_entity_poly.entity_id
_entity_poly.type
_entity_poly.pdbx_seq_one_letter_code
_entity_poly.pdbx_strand_id
1 'polypeptide(L)'
;SIDGFDEDLVETLRARARDVLLTAALTGDESREPTDDLLTMEGMTPGLAYQLADRGVCTMDDLAELSVDELTEIEGVDEAAAAALIMKAREPWFADDADETAEESREQE
;
A
#
# COMPACT_ATOMS: atom_id res chain seq x y z
N SER A 1 28.00 -22.13 33.77
CA SER A 1 27.60 -22.06 32.36
C SER A 1 26.33 -22.83 32.16
N ILE A 2 25.40 -22.29 31.37
CA ILE A 2 24.17 -22.98 30.99
C ILE A 2 24.55 -23.93 29.84
N ASP A 3 24.32 -25.22 30.02
CA ASP A 3 24.57 -26.27 29.03
C ASP A 3 23.74 -25.95 27.76
N GLY A 4 24.41 -25.75 26.61
CA GLY A 4 23.77 -25.41 25.33
C GLY A 4 23.78 -23.93 24.93
N PHE A 5 24.47 -23.05 25.67
CA PHE A 5 24.78 -21.69 25.22
C PHE A 5 26.24 -21.63 24.74
N ASP A 6 26.51 -22.38 23.66
CA ASP A 6 27.84 -22.55 23.10
C ASP A 6 28.17 -21.43 22.09
N GLU A 7 29.47 -21.20 21.86
CA GLU A 7 29.96 -20.13 20.99
C GLU A 7 29.42 -20.23 19.55
N ASP A 8 29.19 -21.46 19.06
CA ASP A 8 28.55 -21.74 17.76
C ASP A 8 27.11 -21.22 17.68
N LEU A 9 26.35 -21.31 18.78
CA LEU A 9 24.97 -20.81 18.84
C LEU A 9 24.94 -19.28 18.81
N VAL A 10 25.88 -18.64 19.51
CA VAL A 10 26.03 -17.18 19.52
C VAL A 10 26.41 -16.65 18.15
N GLU A 11 27.34 -17.31 17.46
CA GLU A 11 27.75 -16.91 16.12
C GLU A 11 26.61 -17.11 15.10
N THR A 12 25.84 -18.20 15.24
CA THR A 12 24.64 -18.43 14.43
C THR A 12 23.57 -17.36 14.66
N LEU A 13 23.33 -16.95 15.92
CA LEU A 13 22.35 -15.93 16.25
C LEU A 13 22.78 -14.55 15.71
N ARG A 14 24.07 -14.22 15.82
CA ARG A 14 24.65 -13.01 15.22
C ARG A 14 24.57 -13.02 13.70
N ALA A 15 24.85 -14.16 13.07
CA ALA A 15 24.72 -14.31 11.62
C ALA A 15 23.29 -14.03 11.17
N ARG A 16 22.29 -14.63 11.81
CA ARG A 16 20.88 -14.35 11.52
C ARG A 16 20.47 -12.90 11.77
N ALA A 17 20.93 -12.29 12.86
CA ALA A 17 20.65 -10.89 13.12
C ALA A 17 21.26 -9.97 12.05
N ARG A 18 22.48 -10.26 11.58
CA ARG A 18 23.12 -9.55 10.47
C ARG A 18 22.34 -9.72 9.16
N ASP A 19 21.87 -10.92 8.86
CA ASP A 19 21.10 -11.21 7.65
C ASP A 19 19.73 -10.51 7.65
N VAL A 20 19.06 -10.43 8.81
CA VAL A 20 17.81 -9.69 8.97
C VAL A 20 18.03 -8.19 8.81
N LEU A 21 19.10 -7.63 9.40
CA LEU A 21 19.43 -6.21 9.25
C LEU A 21 19.85 -5.85 7.81
N LEU A 22 20.56 -6.74 7.13
CA LEU A 22 20.94 -6.57 5.72
C LEU A 22 19.71 -6.64 4.81
N THR A 23 18.83 -7.63 5.04
CA THR A 23 17.56 -7.74 4.32
C THR A 23 16.68 -6.52 4.58
N ALA A 24 16.57 -6.05 5.83
CA ALA A 24 15.81 -4.85 6.16
C ALA A 24 16.38 -3.59 5.49
N ALA A 25 17.71 -3.44 5.41
CA ALA A 25 18.36 -2.35 4.70
C ALA A 25 18.17 -2.43 3.18
N LEU A 26 18.18 -3.64 2.60
CA LEU A 26 17.92 -3.85 1.17
C LEU A 26 16.45 -3.67 0.79
N THR A 27 15.52 -3.92 1.71
CA THR A 27 14.07 -3.74 1.47
C THR A 27 13.65 -2.27 1.54
N GLY A 28 14.51 -1.39 2.09
CA GLY A 28 14.18 0.00 2.42
C GLY A 28 14.58 1.07 1.40
N ASP A 29 15.09 0.72 0.21
CA ASP A 29 15.58 1.73 -0.75
C ASP A 29 15.42 1.30 -2.22
N GLU A 30 14.34 0.60 -2.55
CA GLU A 30 13.86 0.65 -3.93
C GLU A 30 12.92 1.85 -4.01
N SER A 31 13.43 2.98 -4.52
CA SER A 31 12.64 4.17 -4.85
C SER A 31 11.47 3.72 -5.70
N ARG A 32 10.35 3.49 -5.04
CA ARG A 32 9.14 2.98 -5.64
C ARG A 32 8.52 4.17 -6.34
N GLU A 33 8.60 4.20 -7.66
CA GLU A 33 8.03 5.28 -8.44
C GLU A 33 6.51 5.04 -8.58
N PRO A 34 5.67 6.06 -8.37
CA PRO A 34 4.24 5.94 -8.64
C PRO A 34 4.01 5.70 -10.12
N THR A 35 2.99 4.90 -10.46
CA THR A 35 2.64 4.64 -11.86
C THR A 35 2.05 5.88 -12.52
N ASP A 36 2.14 5.93 -13.85
CA ASP A 36 1.55 7.01 -14.65
C ASP A 36 0.05 7.16 -14.39
N ASP A 37 -0.66 6.05 -14.17
CA ASP A 37 -2.09 6.05 -13.86
C ASP A 37 -2.40 6.76 -12.53
N LEU A 38 -1.58 6.52 -11.50
CA LEU A 38 -1.70 7.23 -10.23
C LEU A 38 -1.38 8.72 -10.41
N LEU A 39 -0.31 9.05 -11.15
CA LEU A 39 0.11 10.43 -11.41
C LEU A 39 -0.89 11.25 -12.23
N THR A 40 -1.65 10.60 -13.10
CA THR A 40 -2.63 11.25 -13.99
C THR A 40 -4.06 11.22 -13.45
N MET A 41 -4.27 10.64 -12.26
CA MET A 41 -5.57 10.59 -11.61
C MET A 41 -6.09 11.99 -11.27
N GLU A 42 -7.40 12.17 -11.44
CA GLU A 42 -8.10 13.40 -11.04
C GLU A 42 -7.98 13.64 -9.52
N GLY A 43 -7.49 14.82 -9.14
CA GLY A 43 -7.28 15.18 -7.74
C GLY A 43 -5.92 14.74 -7.17
N MET A 44 -5.15 13.92 -7.89
CA MET A 44 -3.79 13.56 -7.48
C MET A 44 -2.80 14.67 -7.84
N THR A 45 -1.83 14.91 -6.96
CA THR A 45 -0.69 15.79 -7.26
C THR A 45 0.59 14.97 -7.31
N PRO A 46 1.59 15.35 -8.13
CA PRO A 46 2.86 14.61 -8.20
C PRO A 46 3.52 14.47 -6.83
N GLY A 47 3.51 15.54 -6.01
CA GLY A 47 4.08 15.51 -4.67
C GLY A 47 3.37 14.55 -3.70
N LEU A 48 2.06 14.35 -3.84
CA LEU A 48 1.32 13.38 -3.04
C LEU A 48 1.59 11.95 -3.53
N ALA A 49 1.63 11.73 -4.84
CA ALA A 49 1.91 10.41 -5.43
C ALA A 49 3.28 9.87 -5.00
N TYR A 50 4.32 10.71 -4.96
CA TYR A 50 5.62 10.28 -4.44
C TYR A 50 5.61 10.00 -2.92
N GLN A 51 4.86 10.78 -2.13
CA GLN A 51 4.71 10.50 -0.69
C GLN A 51 3.95 9.20 -0.39
N LEU A 52 3.03 8.82 -1.26
CA LEU A 52 2.33 7.54 -1.23
C LEU A 52 3.29 6.40 -1.65
N ALA A 53 4.10 6.62 -2.68
CA ALA A 53 5.03 5.62 -3.17
C ALA A 53 6.16 5.33 -2.14
N ASP A 54 6.59 6.33 -1.38
CA ASP A 54 7.48 6.16 -0.21
C ASP A 54 6.86 5.26 0.88
N ARG A 55 5.53 5.20 0.95
CA ARG A 55 4.78 4.31 1.86
C ARG A 55 4.45 2.96 1.23
N GLY A 56 4.92 2.70 0.01
CA GLY A 56 4.69 1.45 -0.72
C GLY A 56 3.43 1.44 -1.59
N VAL A 57 2.76 2.60 -1.75
CA VAL A 57 1.53 2.74 -2.53
C VAL A 57 1.88 3.33 -3.89
N CYS A 58 2.06 2.49 -4.90
CA CYS A 58 2.55 2.90 -6.22
C CYS A 58 1.46 2.93 -7.29
N THR A 59 0.39 2.18 -7.08
CA THR A 59 -0.65 1.93 -8.08
C THR A 59 -2.02 2.46 -7.62
N MET A 60 -2.98 2.55 -8.55
CA MET A 60 -4.37 2.86 -8.20
C MET A 60 -4.99 1.79 -7.31
N ASP A 61 -4.65 0.52 -7.51
CA ASP A 61 -5.15 -0.59 -6.68
C ASP A 61 -4.63 -0.47 -5.24
N ASP A 62 -3.34 -0.19 -5.06
CA ASP A 62 -2.76 0.03 -3.72
C ASP A 62 -3.47 1.19 -3.00
N LEU A 63 -3.79 2.27 -3.73
CA LEU A 63 -4.52 3.41 -3.19
C LEU A 63 -5.98 3.04 -2.84
N ALA A 64 -6.62 2.19 -3.63
CA ALA A 64 -7.98 1.72 -3.41
C ALA A 64 -8.11 0.87 -2.13
N GLU A 65 -7.05 0.18 -1.74
CA GLU A 65 -6.99 -0.61 -0.51
C GLU A 65 -6.86 0.24 0.76
N LEU A 66 -6.41 1.50 0.65
CA LEU A 66 -6.26 2.39 1.79
C LEU A 66 -7.59 2.88 2.37
N SER A 67 -7.55 3.23 3.66
CA SER A 67 -8.59 3.96 4.35
C SER A 67 -8.36 5.47 4.36
N VAL A 68 -9.44 6.23 4.59
CA VAL A 68 -9.38 7.69 4.71
C VAL A 68 -8.44 8.10 5.85
N ASP A 69 -8.52 7.39 6.99
CA ASP A 69 -7.67 7.66 8.15
C ASP A 69 -6.18 7.56 7.78
N GLU A 70 -5.77 6.51 7.06
CA GLU A 70 -4.38 6.31 6.62
C GLU A 70 -3.89 7.43 5.68
N LEU A 71 -4.74 7.93 4.80
CA LEU A 71 -4.40 9.06 3.92
C LEU A 71 -4.32 10.38 4.67
N THR A 72 -5.15 10.59 5.68
CA THR A 72 -5.11 11.81 6.51
C THR A 72 -3.88 11.88 7.42
N GLU A 73 -3.13 10.79 7.60
CA GLU A 73 -1.81 10.82 8.24
C GLU A 73 -0.75 11.53 7.37
N ILE A 74 -1.03 11.71 6.07
CA ILE A 74 -0.14 12.43 5.15
C ILE A 74 -0.37 13.94 5.29
N GLU A 75 0.71 14.67 5.52
CA GLU A 75 0.67 16.12 5.70
C GLU A 75 0.14 16.81 4.44
N GLY A 76 -0.95 17.56 4.57
CA GLY A 76 -1.59 18.29 3.47
C GLY A 76 -2.72 17.54 2.77
N VAL A 77 -3.09 16.34 3.24
CA VAL A 77 -4.31 15.63 2.80
C VAL A 77 -5.40 15.82 3.85
N ASP A 78 -6.54 16.39 3.45
CA ASP A 78 -7.73 16.45 4.29
C ASP A 78 -8.65 15.24 4.06
N GLU A 79 -9.58 15.02 4.99
CA GLU A 79 -10.51 13.88 4.96
C GLU A 79 -11.35 13.85 3.66
N ALA A 80 -11.72 15.02 3.15
CA ALA A 80 -12.53 15.14 1.94
C ALA A 80 -11.74 14.75 0.67
N ALA A 81 -10.48 15.21 0.57
CA ALA A 81 -9.56 14.86 -0.51
C ALA A 81 -9.19 13.39 -0.45
N ALA A 82 -8.88 12.86 0.74
CA ALA A 82 -8.62 11.43 0.95
C ALA A 82 -9.79 10.57 0.48
N ALA A 83 -11.02 10.90 0.91
CA ALA A 83 -12.22 10.18 0.50
C ALA A 83 -12.45 10.24 -1.02
N ALA A 84 -12.24 11.41 -1.64
CA ALA A 84 -12.38 11.57 -3.08
C ALA A 84 -11.36 10.73 -3.87
N LEU A 85 -10.10 10.71 -3.43
CA LEU A 85 -9.03 9.91 -4.05
C LEU A 85 -9.31 8.41 -3.94
N ILE A 86 -9.72 7.92 -2.77
CA ILE A 86 -10.07 6.50 -2.58
C ILE A 86 -11.27 6.10 -3.43
N MET A 87 -12.33 6.93 -3.45
CA MET A 87 -13.51 6.68 -4.28
C MET A 87 -13.12 6.60 -5.76
N LYS A 88 -12.24 7.49 -6.23
CA LYS A 88 -11.76 7.48 -7.60
C LYS A 88 -10.92 6.23 -7.90
N ALA A 89 -10.05 5.84 -6.98
CA ALA A 89 -9.25 4.62 -7.11
C ALA A 89 -10.12 3.34 -7.15
N ARG A 90 -11.26 3.32 -6.44
CA ARG A 90 -12.21 2.20 -6.41
C ARG A 90 -13.24 2.20 -7.55
N GLU A 91 -13.28 3.24 -8.38
CA GLU A 91 -14.22 3.33 -9.51
C GLU A 91 -14.22 2.05 -10.40
N PRO A 92 -13.07 1.41 -10.70
CA PRO A 92 -13.04 0.15 -11.45
C PRO A 92 -13.76 -1.01 -10.76
N TRP A 93 -13.80 -1.05 -9.43
CA TRP A 93 -14.47 -2.13 -8.68
C TRP A 93 -16.00 -2.01 -8.79
N PHE A 94 -16.50 -0.78 -8.90
CA PHE A 94 -17.93 -0.50 -9.07
C PHE A 94 -18.40 -0.55 -10.52
N ALA A 95 -17.47 -0.63 -11.48
CA ALA A 95 -17.81 -0.72 -12.90
C ALA A 95 -18.49 -2.06 -13.25
N ASP A 96 -18.13 -3.14 -12.56
CA ASP A 96 -18.71 -4.48 -12.79
C ASP A 96 -19.99 -4.72 -11.95
N ASP A 97 -20.11 -4.13 -10.74
CA ASP A 97 -21.31 -4.24 -9.88
C ASP A 97 -22.58 -3.65 -10.53
N ALA A 98 -22.40 -2.68 -11.44
CA ALA A 98 -23.51 -2.07 -12.17
C ALA A 98 -24.18 -3.03 -13.17
N ASP A 99 -23.48 -4.08 -13.62
CA ASP A 99 -24.04 -5.11 -14.50
C ASP A 99 -24.70 -6.25 -13.69
N GLU A 100 -24.18 -6.66 -12.53
CA GLU A 100 -24.77 -7.77 -11.73
C GLU A 100 -26.08 -7.38 -11.02
N THR A 101 -26.21 -6.15 -10.51
CA THR A 101 -27.42 -5.70 -9.81
C THR A 101 -28.67 -5.63 -10.72
N ALA A 102 -28.47 -5.54 -12.04
CA ALA A 102 -29.55 -5.60 -13.03
C ALA A 102 -30.04 -7.02 -13.33
N GLU A 103 -29.26 -8.06 -13.02
CA GLU A 103 -29.56 -9.46 -13.37
C GLU A 103 -30.33 -10.19 -12.24
N GLU A 104 -29.99 -9.95 -10.96
CA GLU A 104 -30.75 -10.48 -9.80
C GLU A 104 -32.19 -9.94 -9.72
N SER A 105 -32.45 -8.79 -10.34
CA SER A 105 -33.77 -8.18 -10.45
C SER A 105 -34.68 -8.88 -11.47
N ARG A 106 -34.11 -9.69 -12.39
CA ARG A 106 -34.84 -10.35 -13.50
C ARG A 106 -35.10 -11.83 -13.26
N GLU A 107 -34.43 -12.47 -12.31
CA GLU A 107 -34.67 -13.88 -11.95
C GLU A 107 -35.80 -14.07 -10.91
N GLN A 108 -36.42 -12.99 -10.44
CA GLN A 108 -37.57 -13.01 -9.51
C GLN A 108 -38.92 -12.63 -10.15
N GLU A 109 -39.03 -12.68 -11.49
CA GLU A 109 -40.32 -12.53 -12.21
C GLU A 109 -40.86 -13.85 -12.79
#